data_AF-A0A1C6GMK6-F1
#
_entry.id   AF-A0A1C6GMK6-F1
#
_cell.length_a   1.000
_cell.length_b   1.000
_cell.length_c   1.000
_cell.angle_alpha   90.00
_cell.angle_beta   90.00
_cell.angle_gamma   90.00
#
_symmetry.space_group_name_H-M   'P 1'
#
loop_
_entity.id
_entity.type
_entity.pdbx_description
1 polymer ?
#
loop_
_entity_poly.entity_id
_entity_poly.type
_entity_poly.pdbx_seq_one_letter_code
_entity_poly.pdbx_strand_id
1 'polypeptide(L)' 'MKTVRVVAAIIIENGKVFATQRGYGEFKDGWEFPGGKIEPGETPEEAIVREIKEELV' A
#
# COMPACT_ATOMS: atom_id res chain seq x y z
N MET A 1 23.01 -1.30 -6.06
CA MET A 1 21.53 -1.31 -6.02
C MET A 1 21.09 -1.05 -4.59
N LYS A 2 20.16 -0.12 -4.38
CA LYS A 2 19.57 0.15 -3.06
C LYS A 2 18.32 -0.72 -2.92
N THR A 3 18.24 -1.54 -1.88
CA THR A 3 17.03 -2.31 -1.58
C THR A 3 16.03 -1.39 -0.89
N VAL A 4 14.78 -1.38 -1.37
CA VAL A 4 13.66 -0.69 -0.71
C VAL A 4 12.70 -1.76 -0.24
N ARG A 5 12.33 -1.73 1.04
CA ARG A 5 11.30 -2.61 1.60
C ARG A 5 9.96 -1.89 1.52
N VAL A 6 8.94 -2.62 1.08
CA VAL A 6 7.57 -2.12 0.93
C VAL A 6 6.60 -3.11 1.57
N VAL A 7 5.42 -2.61 1.94
CA VAL A 7 4.29 -3.38 2.45
C VAL A 7 3.07 -3.11 1.58
N ALA A 8 2.18 -4.09 1.50
CA ALA A 8 0.91 -3.98 0.79
C ALA A 8 -0.18 -4.72 1.58
N ALA A 9 -1.37 -4.13 1.69
CA ALA A 9 -2.50 -4.72 2.39
C ALA A 9 -3.44 -5.43 1.41
N ILE A 10 -3.77 -6.69 1.70
CA ILE A 10 -4.84 -7.42 1.03
C ILE A 10 -6.07 -7.37 1.95
N ILE A 11 -7.00 -6.47 1.64
CA ILE A 11 -8.24 -6.29 2.40
C ILE A 11 -9.35 -7.06 1.69
N ILE A 12 -9.99 -8.00 2.39
CA ILE A 12 -11.02 -8.88 1.84
C ILE A 12 -12.34 -8.63 2.56
N GLU A 13 -13.38 -8.34 1.79
CA GLU A 13 -14.75 -8.20 2.31
C GLU A 13 -15.73 -8.83 1.31
N ASN A 14 -16.67 -9.66 1.82
CA ASN A 14 -17.69 -10.33 0.99
C ASN A 14 -17.12 -11.10 -0.22
N GLY A 15 -15.95 -11.71 -0.05
CA GLY A 15 -15.24 -12.45 -1.12
C GLY A 15 -14.62 -11.57 -2.21
N LYS A 16 -14.61 -10.24 -2.01
CA LYS A 16 -13.96 -9.27 -2.90
C LYS A 16 -12.69 -8.74 -2.26
N VAL A 17 -11.71 -8.39 -3.09
CA VAL A 17 -10.46 -7.76 -2.67
C VAL A 17 -10.53 -6.27 -2.97
N PHE A 18 -10.15 -5.43 -2.01
CA PHE A 18 -10.03 -4.00 -2.21
C PHE A 18 -8.72 -3.66 -2.93
N ALA A 19 -8.81 -2.81 -3.95
CA ALA A 19 -7.67 -2.28 -4.68
C ALA A 19 -7.92 -0.80 -5.01
N THR A 20 -6.87 0.00 -5.07
CA THR A 20 -6.92 1.41 -5.48
C THR A 20 -6.48 1.53 -6.93
N GLN A 21 -7.03 2.52 -7.64
CA GLN A 21 -6.59 2.83 -9.01
C GLN A 21 -5.61 4.00 -8.98
N ARG A 22 -4.49 3.87 -9.68
CA ARG A 22 -3.46 4.90 -9.74
C ARG A 22 -3.93 6.12 -10.53
N GLY A 23 -4.05 7.26 -9.86
CA GLY A 23 -4.48 8.51 -10.48
C GLY A 23 -3.42 9.20 -11.36
N TYR A 24 -2.13 8.87 -11.19
CA TYR A 24 -1.02 9.51 -11.90
C TYR A 24 0.24 8.64 -11.95
N GLY A 25 1.23 9.06 -12.75
CA GLY A 25 2.53 8.39 -12.90
C GLY A 25 2.59 7.43 -14.10
N GLU A 26 3.69 6.68 -14.19
CA GLU A 26 3.97 5.76 -15.32
C GLU A 26 2.98 4.59 -15.39
N PHE A 27 2.34 4.25 -14.26
CA PHE A 27 1.33 3.19 -14.13
C PHE A 27 -0.08 3.73 -13.93
N LYS A 28 -0.36 4.92 -14.46
CA LYS A 28 -1.71 5.51 -14.42
C LYS A 28 -2.74 4.51 -14.95
N ASP A 29 -3.92 4.51 -14.34
CA ASP A 29 -5.06 3.63 -14.62
C ASP A 29 -4.85 2.15 -14.25
N GLY A 30 -3.66 1.78 -13.76
CA GLY A 30 -3.37 0.49 -13.14
C GLY A 30 -4.00 0.33 -11.76
N TRP A 31 -4.24 -0.91 -11.37
CA TRP A 31 -4.72 -1.28 -10.03
C TRP A 31 -3.55 -1.65 -9.13
N GLU A 32 -3.60 -1.20 -7.87
CA GLU A 32 -2.64 -1.58 -6.85
C GLU A 32 -3.32 -1.88 -5.51
N PHE A 33 -2.59 -2.60 -4.66
CA PHE A 33 -2.99 -2.76 -3.26
C PHE A 33 -2.47 -1.57 -2.46
N PRO A 34 -3.27 -1.04 -1.53
CA PRO A 34 -2.86 0.07 -0.68
C PRO A 34 -1.68 -0.35 0.19
N GLY A 35 -0.78 0.60 0.46
CA GLY A 35 0.47 0.35 1.15
C GLY A 35 1.60 1.24 0.63
N GLY A 36 2.81 0.99 1.10
CA GLY A 36 3.91 1.89 0.82
C GLY A 36 5.25 1.42 1.34
N LYS A 37 6.17 2.36 1.47
CA LYS A 37 7.56 2.07 1.89
C LYS A 37 7.60 1.91 3.40
N ILE A 38 8.46 1.01 3.86
CA ILE A 38 8.80 0.93 5.28
C ILE A 38 9.79 2.06 5.58
N GLU A 39 9.42 2.97 6.47
CA GLU A 39 10.29 4.06 6.90
C GLU A 39 11.33 3.59 7.93
N PRO A 40 12.45 4.31 8.11
CA PRO A 40 13.48 3.92 9.07
C PRO A 40 12.94 3.82 10.50
N GLY A 41 13.08 2.64 11.09
CA GLY A 41 12.65 2.36 12.47
C GLY A 41 11.26 1.74 12.59
N GLU A 42 10.51 1.60 11.48
CA GLU A 42 9.23 0.92 11.48
C GLU A 42 9.37 -0.61 11.34
N THR A 43 8.52 -1.34 12.04
CA THR A 43 8.15 -2.71 11.70
C THR A 43 7.23 -2.73 10.47
N PRO A 44 7.18 -3.84 9.70
CA PRO A 44 6.22 -3.99 8.61
C PRO A 44 4.75 -3.74 9.03
N GLU A 45 4.40 -4.14 10.25
CA GLU A 45 3.07 -3.97 10.83
C GLU A 45 2.76 -2.49 11.13
N GLU A 46 3.72 -1.74 11.68
CA GLU A 46 3.56 -0.30 11.90
C GLU A 46 3.43 0.46 10.58
N ALA A 47 4.29 0.14 9.61
CA ALA A 47 4.27 0.76 8.28
C ALA A 47 2.91 0.56 7.61
N ILE A 48 2.37 -0.67 7.58
CA ILE A 48 1.10 -0.91 6.89
C ILE A 48 -0.07 -0.24 7.60
N VAL A 49 -0.08 -0.16 8.94
CA VAL A 49 -1.12 0.55 9.69
C VAL A 49 -1.09 2.05 9.40
N ARG A 50 0.11 2.65 9.29
CA ARG A 50 0.28 4.07 8.91
C ARG A 50 -0.23 4.33 7.50
N GLU A 51 0.26 3.58 6.51
CA GLU A 51 -0.10 3.77 5.09
C GLU A 51 -1.62 3.66 4.88
N ILE A 52 -2.27 2.65 5.47
CA ILE A 52 -3.73 2.48 5.35
C ILE A 52 -4.50 3.66 5.96
N LYS A 53 -4.01 4.23 7.07
CA LYS A 53 -4.61 5.41 7.70
C LYS A 53 -4.40 6.70 6.89
N GLU A 54 -3.33 6.77 6.10
CA GLU A 54 -3.03 7.93 5.27
C GLU A 54 -3.80 7.89 3.95
N GLU A 55 -3.98 6.71 3.36
CA GLU A 55 -4.59 6.55 2.04
C GLU A 55 -6.11 6.37 2.06
N LEU A 56 -6.67 5.73 3.09
CA LEU A 56 -8.07 5.27 3.10
C LEU A 56 -8.98 5.98 4.14
N VAL A 57 -8.49 7.04 4.79
CA VAL A 57 -9.25 7.85 5.77
C VAL A 57 -9.85 9.09 5.12
#